data_AF-A0A9Q1JM29-F1
#
_entry.id   AF-A0A9Q1JM29-F1
#
_cell.length_a   1.000
_cell.length_b   1.000
_cell.length_c   1.000
_cell.angle_alpha   90.00
_cell.angle_beta   90.00
_cell.angle_gamma   90.00
#
_symmetry.space_group_name_H-M   'P 1'
#
loop_
_entity.id
_entity.type
_entity.pdbx_description
1 polymer ?
#
loop_
_entity_poly.entity_id
_entity_poly.type
_entity_poly.pdbx_seq_one_letter_code
_entity_poly.pdbx_strand_id
1 'polypeptide(L)'
;MKNRPAYMLDADWKYLVNLWSSPEFQREKYGRECSRLDLMLKSCTTTSDNPVNAKNLANNMHAKAAMEKLKNEREQGLNDKTDEQIFQEVLGKDRHGYLRAYGKGKSITDYFRVKPSHLDLAQHVMEIKKRANESIVKAKKDVEEARKEAEQAKFEAEQAKKEVEEARKEAEITRQEVDAKIKANNKMWEKKMKNMLAEFLRSSTHGDL
;
A
#
# COMPACT_ATOMS: atom_id res chain seq x y z
N MET A 1 -37.68 -31.48 -3.79
CA MET A 1 -36.66 -30.40 -3.74
C MET A 1 -36.90 -29.42 -4.89
N LYS A 2 -36.71 -28.11 -4.69
CA LYS A 2 -36.83 -27.13 -5.78
C LYS A 2 -35.66 -27.29 -6.78
N ASN A 3 -35.89 -27.04 -8.06
CA ASN A 3 -34.88 -27.04 -9.15
C ASN A 3 -34.15 -28.38 -9.43
N ARG A 4 -34.71 -29.52 -9.02
CA ARG A 4 -34.16 -30.84 -9.39
C ARG A 4 -34.39 -31.14 -10.87
N PRO A 5 -33.37 -31.57 -11.64
CA PRO A 5 -33.56 -32.06 -13.00
C PRO A 5 -34.50 -33.28 -13.07
N ALA A 6 -35.38 -33.34 -14.08
CA ALA A 6 -36.40 -34.39 -14.20
C ALA A 6 -35.81 -35.80 -14.36
N TYR A 7 -34.63 -35.92 -14.96
CA TYR A 7 -33.94 -37.19 -15.22
C TYR A 7 -33.07 -37.69 -14.05
N MET A 8 -33.00 -36.96 -12.94
CA MET A 8 -32.12 -37.28 -11.81
C MET A 8 -32.94 -37.78 -10.62
N LEU A 9 -32.44 -38.83 -9.96
CA LEU A 9 -33.04 -39.37 -8.75
C LEU A 9 -32.95 -38.36 -7.60
N ASP A 10 -33.93 -38.39 -6.69
CA ASP A 10 -33.96 -37.48 -5.54
C ASP A 10 -32.74 -37.65 -4.62
N ALA A 11 -32.31 -38.91 -4.43
CA ALA A 11 -31.14 -39.26 -3.63
C ALA A 11 -29.84 -38.71 -4.24
N ASP A 12 -29.65 -38.85 -5.54
CA ASP A 12 -28.49 -38.29 -6.26
C ASP A 12 -28.48 -36.76 -6.19
N TRP A 13 -29.64 -36.13 -6.38
CA TRP A 13 -29.75 -34.68 -6.29
C TRP A 13 -29.45 -34.16 -4.87
N LYS A 14 -30.00 -34.81 -3.85
CA LYS A 14 -29.73 -34.49 -2.43
C LYS A 14 -28.25 -34.65 -2.10
N TYR A 15 -27.63 -35.72 -2.62
CA TYR A 15 -26.19 -35.95 -2.46
C TYR A 15 -25.37 -34.82 -3.06
N LEU A 16 -25.66 -34.41 -4.30
CA LEU A 16 -24.93 -33.33 -4.97
C LEU A 16 -25.12 -31.97 -4.27
N VAL A 17 -26.35 -31.66 -3.82
CA VAL A 17 -26.60 -30.42 -3.08
C VAL A 17 -25.79 -30.38 -1.78
N ASN A 18 -25.75 -31.48 -1.03
CA ASN A 18 -24.93 -31.59 0.19
C ASN A 18 -23.44 -31.49 -0.13
N LEU A 19 -22.99 -32.17 -1.19
CA LEU A 19 -21.60 -32.14 -1.65
C LEU A 19 -21.15 -30.72 -2.02
N TRP A 20 -22.00 -29.93 -2.66
CA TRP A 20 -21.67 -28.56 -3.07
C TRP A 20 -21.79 -27.53 -1.93
N SER A 21 -22.63 -27.79 -0.94
CA SER A 21 -23.03 -26.77 0.04
C SER A 21 -22.43 -26.96 1.43
N SER A 22 -21.96 -28.16 1.78
CA SER A 22 -21.46 -28.47 3.12
C SER A 22 -20.02 -29.01 3.08
N PRO A 23 -19.04 -28.22 3.57
CA PRO A 23 -17.68 -28.70 3.82
C PRO A 23 -17.63 -29.86 4.81
N GLU A 24 -18.53 -29.90 5.79
CA GLU A 24 -18.65 -30.99 6.78
C GLU A 24 -18.99 -32.30 6.09
N PHE A 25 -19.95 -32.27 5.17
CA PHE A 25 -20.34 -33.43 4.38
C PHE A 25 -19.19 -33.93 3.49
N GLN A 26 -18.41 -33.01 2.90
CA GLN A 26 -17.21 -33.37 2.14
C GLN A 26 -16.18 -34.07 3.02
N ARG A 27 -15.88 -33.51 4.21
CA ARG A 27 -14.93 -34.09 5.17
C ARG A 27 -15.40 -35.45 5.70
N GLU A 28 -16.70 -35.62 5.95
CA GLU A 28 -17.27 -36.91 6.37
C GLU A 28 -17.09 -38.00 5.30
N LYS A 29 -17.33 -37.66 4.02
CA LYS A 29 -17.28 -38.64 2.92
C LYS A 29 -15.88 -38.91 2.39
N TYR A 30 -15.01 -37.89 2.36
CA TYR A 30 -13.71 -37.97 1.68
C TYR A 30 -12.52 -37.71 2.61
N GLY A 31 -12.75 -37.44 3.89
CA GLY A 31 -11.69 -37.11 4.86
C GLY A 31 -11.05 -35.73 4.65
N ARG A 32 -11.42 -35.01 3.60
CA ARG A 32 -10.93 -33.68 3.25
C ARG A 32 -12.00 -32.88 2.52
N GLU A 33 -11.82 -31.58 2.43
CA GLU A 33 -12.60 -30.75 1.53
C GLU A 33 -12.30 -31.12 0.08
N CYS A 34 -13.36 -31.25 -0.72
CA CYS A 34 -13.24 -31.61 -2.12
C CYS A 34 -12.63 -30.44 -2.89
N SER A 35 -11.60 -30.71 -3.69
CA SER A 35 -11.10 -29.71 -4.62
C SER A 35 -12.16 -29.38 -5.68
N ARG A 36 -11.99 -28.24 -6.35
CA ARG A 36 -12.84 -27.85 -7.47
C ARG A 36 -12.91 -28.91 -8.58
N LEU A 37 -11.80 -29.64 -8.79
CA LEU A 37 -11.72 -30.75 -9.74
C LEU A 37 -12.50 -31.98 -9.26
N ASP A 38 -12.44 -32.29 -7.96
CA ASP A 38 -13.18 -33.40 -7.37
C ASP A 38 -14.68 -33.17 -7.51
N LEU A 39 -15.14 -31.95 -7.22
CA LEU A 39 -16.53 -31.55 -7.42
C LEU A 39 -16.93 -31.67 -8.90
N MET A 40 -16.06 -31.27 -9.82
CA MET A 40 -16.28 -31.38 -11.27
C MET A 40 -16.51 -32.82 -11.73
N LEU A 41 -15.73 -33.76 -11.22
CA LEU A 41 -15.87 -35.17 -11.59
C LEU A 41 -17.13 -35.77 -10.95
N LYS A 42 -17.33 -35.53 -9.66
CA LYS A 42 -18.42 -36.17 -8.91
C LYS A 42 -19.80 -35.70 -9.37
N SER A 43 -19.95 -34.46 -9.86
CA SER A 43 -21.26 -34.06 -10.45
C SER A 43 -21.53 -34.59 -11.85
N CYS A 44 -20.66 -35.45 -12.40
CA CYS A 44 -20.93 -36.24 -13.60
C CYS A 44 -21.18 -37.73 -13.29
N THR A 45 -21.13 -38.13 -12.02
CA THR A 45 -21.42 -39.49 -11.56
C THR A 45 -22.58 -39.50 -10.56
N THR A 46 -23.24 -40.65 -10.44
CA THR A 46 -24.28 -40.92 -9.43
C THR A 46 -23.65 -41.20 -8.07
N THR A 47 -24.47 -41.35 -7.01
CA THR A 47 -23.99 -41.81 -5.70
C THR A 47 -23.29 -43.17 -5.78
N SER A 48 -23.67 -44.01 -6.75
CA SER A 48 -23.08 -45.33 -7.01
C SER A 48 -21.92 -45.29 -8.03
N ASP A 49 -21.37 -44.11 -8.31
CA ASP A 49 -20.26 -43.85 -9.24
C ASP A 49 -20.50 -44.20 -10.72
N ASN A 50 -21.75 -44.52 -11.08
CA ASN A 50 -22.12 -44.68 -12.48
C ASN A 50 -22.15 -43.32 -13.20
N PRO A 51 -21.68 -43.23 -14.45
CA PRO A 51 -21.70 -41.99 -15.23
C PRO A 51 -23.14 -41.55 -15.55
N VAL A 52 -23.50 -40.33 -15.14
CA VAL A 52 -24.77 -39.70 -15.54
C VAL A 52 -24.72 -39.27 -17.01
N ASN A 53 -23.52 -38.89 -17.49
CA ASN A 53 -23.25 -38.60 -18.89
C ASN A 53 -21.83 -39.02 -19.24
N ALA A 54 -21.68 -40.14 -19.95
CA ALA A 54 -20.39 -40.73 -20.27
C ALA A 54 -19.47 -39.80 -21.07
N LYS A 55 -20.02 -39.02 -22.01
CA LYS A 55 -19.26 -38.06 -22.82
C LYS A 55 -18.69 -36.92 -21.97
N ASN A 56 -19.50 -36.37 -21.07
CA ASN A 56 -19.06 -35.31 -20.17
C ASN A 56 -18.06 -35.83 -19.13
N LEU A 57 -18.25 -37.05 -18.63
CA LEU A 57 -17.29 -37.67 -17.73
C LEU A 57 -15.93 -37.88 -18.41
N ALA A 58 -15.91 -38.41 -19.63
CA ALA A 58 -14.69 -38.56 -20.42
C ALA A 58 -13.97 -37.22 -20.65
N ASN A 59 -14.71 -36.18 -21.04
CA ASN A 59 -14.15 -34.83 -21.19
C ASN A 59 -13.53 -34.30 -19.89
N ASN A 60 -14.20 -34.51 -18.75
CA ASN A 60 -13.68 -34.07 -17.44
C ASN A 60 -12.45 -34.88 -17.01
N MET A 61 -12.40 -36.18 -17.34
CA MET A 61 -11.22 -37.03 -17.09
C MET A 61 -10.01 -36.57 -17.92
N HIS A 62 -10.21 -36.24 -19.20
CA HIS A 62 -9.17 -35.65 -20.04
C HIS A 62 -8.69 -34.30 -19.49
N ALA A 63 -9.61 -33.46 -19.02
CA ALA A 63 -9.25 -32.20 -18.37
C ALA A 63 -8.44 -32.41 -17.08
N LYS A 64 -8.83 -33.37 -16.24
CA LYS A 64 -8.07 -33.73 -15.03
C LYS A 64 -6.63 -34.13 -15.38
N ALA A 65 -6.45 -35.03 -16.34
CA ALA A 65 -5.13 -35.49 -16.76
C ALA A 65 -4.26 -34.33 -17.30
N ALA A 66 -4.85 -33.41 -18.08
CA ALA A 66 -4.14 -32.24 -18.58
C ALA A 66 -3.71 -31.27 -17.46
N MET A 67 -4.56 -31.06 -16.45
CA MET A 67 -4.21 -30.24 -15.29
C MET A 67 -3.14 -30.88 -14.42
N GLU A 68 -3.22 -32.20 -14.17
CA GLU A 68 -2.20 -32.93 -13.42
C GLU A 68 -0.84 -32.86 -14.13
N LYS A 69 -0.82 -32.98 -15.46
CA LYS A 69 0.40 -32.78 -16.25
C LYS A 69 1.01 -31.39 -16.02
N LEU A 70 0.20 -30.33 -16.13
CA LEU A 70 0.68 -28.96 -15.91
C LEU A 70 1.14 -28.72 -14.47
N LYS A 71 0.50 -29.35 -13.48
CA LYS A 71 0.93 -29.30 -12.08
C LYS A 71 2.28 -30.00 -11.87
N ASN A 72 2.48 -31.16 -12.49
CA ASN A 72 3.76 -31.88 -12.42
C ASN A 72 4.89 -31.10 -13.11
N GLU A 73 4.61 -30.48 -14.26
CA GLU A 73 5.56 -29.59 -14.93
C GLU A 73 5.94 -28.38 -14.05
N ARG A 74 4.99 -27.86 -13.24
CA ARG A 74 5.28 -26.80 -12.26
C ARG A 74 6.21 -27.28 -11.15
N GLU A 75 5.99 -28.47 -10.62
CA GLU A 75 6.85 -29.08 -9.60
C GLU A 75 8.27 -29.33 -10.12
N GLN A 76 8.41 -29.58 -11.42
CA GLN A 76 9.69 -29.71 -12.11
C GLN A 76 10.32 -28.35 -12.51
N GLY A 77 9.66 -27.22 -12.21
CA GLY A 77 10.13 -25.88 -12.57
C GLY A 77 10.02 -25.54 -14.05
N LEU A 78 9.29 -26.34 -14.84
CA LEU A 78 9.08 -26.13 -16.29
C LEU A 78 7.98 -25.11 -16.58
N ASN A 79 7.13 -24.80 -15.60
CA ASN A 79 6.18 -23.70 -15.67
C ASN A 79 5.98 -23.04 -14.30
N ASP A 80 5.53 -21.79 -14.32
CA ASP A 80 5.23 -20.94 -13.15
C ASP A 80 3.72 -20.65 -13.04
N LYS A 81 2.90 -21.43 -13.75
CA LYS A 81 1.46 -21.19 -13.85
C LYS A 81 0.78 -21.43 -12.50
N THR A 82 -0.02 -20.45 -12.08
CA THR A 82 -0.94 -20.59 -10.95
C THR A 82 -2.02 -21.62 -11.26
N ASP A 83 -2.65 -22.17 -10.22
CA ASP A 83 -3.75 -23.13 -10.38
C ASP A 83 -4.85 -22.54 -11.29
N GLU A 84 -5.26 -21.29 -11.09
CA GLU A 84 -6.24 -20.59 -11.95
C GLU A 84 -5.83 -20.52 -13.43
N GLN A 85 -4.55 -20.25 -13.74
CA GLN A 85 -4.07 -20.21 -15.13
C GLN A 85 -4.13 -21.60 -15.77
N ILE A 86 -3.76 -22.64 -15.02
CA ILE A 86 -3.88 -24.04 -15.45
C ILE A 86 -5.35 -24.38 -15.73
N PHE A 87 -6.28 -23.98 -14.84
CA PHE A 87 -7.71 -24.18 -15.04
C PHE A 87 -8.23 -23.47 -16.31
N GLN A 88 -7.80 -22.22 -16.56
CA GLN A 88 -8.20 -21.47 -17.75
C GLN A 88 -7.66 -22.07 -19.05
N GLU A 89 -6.43 -22.58 -19.04
CA GLU A 89 -5.81 -23.20 -20.21
C GLU A 89 -6.52 -24.51 -20.59
N VAL A 90 -6.87 -25.32 -19.60
CA VAL A 90 -7.49 -26.64 -19.83
C VAL A 90 -8.99 -26.54 -20.10
N LEU A 91 -9.73 -25.77 -19.30
CA LEU A 91 -11.20 -25.70 -19.39
C LEU A 91 -11.70 -24.49 -20.20
N GLY A 92 -10.81 -23.56 -20.56
CA GLY A 92 -11.14 -22.30 -21.20
C GLY A 92 -11.40 -21.17 -20.19
N LYS A 93 -11.60 -19.95 -20.70
CA LYS A 93 -11.85 -18.76 -19.88
C LYS A 93 -13.03 -18.94 -18.92
N ASP A 94 -12.92 -18.30 -17.75
CA ASP A 94 -14.00 -18.21 -16.76
C ASP A 94 -15.24 -17.54 -17.39
N ARG A 95 -16.42 -18.07 -17.09
CA ARG A 95 -17.72 -17.66 -17.60
C ARG A 95 -18.69 -17.57 -16.42
N HIS A 96 -19.14 -16.34 -16.15
CA HIS A 96 -20.03 -16.03 -15.02
C HIS A 96 -21.39 -16.73 -15.13
N GLY A 97 -21.91 -17.26 -14.01
CA GLY A 97 -23.29 -17.73 -13.84
C GLY A 97 -23.53 -19.25 -13.75
N TYR A 98 -22.50 -20.09 -13.57
CA TYR A 98 -22.65 -21.54 -13.33
C TYR A 98 -21.88 -22.03 -12.10
N LEU A 99 -22.34 -23.16 -11.54
CA LEU A 99 -21.72 -23.92 -10.46
C LEU A 99 -20.32 -24.48 -10.83
N ARG A 100 -19.94 -24.35 -12.10
CA ARG A 100 -18.58 -24.55 -12.61
C ARG A 100 -18.26 -23.39 -13.53
N ALA A 101 -17.41 -22.49 -13.07
CA ALA A 101 -17.15 -21.24 -13.79
C ALA A 101 -16.36 -21.42 -15.10
N TYR A 102 -15.90 -22.64 -15.47
CA TYR A 102 -15.14 -22.87 -16.71
C TYR A 102 -15.85 -23.82 -17.68
N GLY A 103 -15.74 -23.56 -18.99
CA GLY A 103 -16.26 -24.47 -20.02
C GLY A 103 -16.34 -23.89 -21.44
N LYS A 104 -16.53 -24.80 -22.41
CA LYS A 104 -16.74 -24.49 -23.85
C LYS A 104 -18.25 -24.33 -24.13
N GLY A 105 -18.71 -23.12 -24.47
CA GLY A 105 -20.11 -22.81 -24.82
C GLY A 105 -20.53 -21.40 -24.37
N LYS A 106 -21.60 -20.81 -24.95
CA LYS A 106 -22.08 -19.46 -24.56
C LYS A 106 -22.44 -19.43 -23.07
N SER A 107 -21.91 -18.46 -22.32
CA SER A 107 -22.25 -18.27 -20.90
C SER A 107 -23.65 -17.66 -20.76
N ILE A 108 -24.30 -17.84 -19.60
CA ILE A 108 -25.57 -17.15 -19.31
C ILE A 108 -25.35 -15.62 -19.29
N THR A 109 -24.14 -15.18 -18.94
CA THR A 109 -23.72 -13.78 -19.01
C THR A 109 -23.51 -13.29 -20.45
N ASP A 110 -23.07 -14.15 -21.37
CA ASP A 110 -23.04 -13.85 -22.81
C ASP A 110 -24.47 -13.71 -23.36
N TYR A 111 -25.44 -14.38 -22.72
CA TYR A 111 -26.85 -14.33 -23.07
C TYR A 111 -27.56 -13.09 -22.49
N PHE A 112 -27.30 -12.72 -21.24
CA PHE A 112 -27.98 -11.64 -20.51
C PHE A 112 -27.15 -10.37 -20.29
N ARG A 113 -25.89 -10.34 -20.75
CA ARG A 113 -24.96 -9.19 -20.77
C ARG A 113 -24.75 -8.45 -19.44
N VAL A 114 -24.53 -9.11 -18.28
CA VAL A 114 -24.09 -8.35 -17.09
C VAL A 114 -23.20 -9.13 -16.09
N LYS A 115 -22.15 -8.42 -15.64
CA LYS A 115 -21.21 -8.58 -14.50
C LYS A 115 -19.87 -9.32 -14.76
N PRO A 116 -18.75 -8.77 -14.25
CA PRO A 116 -17.42 -9.38 -14.33
C PRO A 116 -17.37 -10.71 -13.55
N SER A 117 -16.58 -11.67 -14.04
CA SER A 117 -16.43 -12.98 -13.39
C SER A 117 -15.78 -12.84 -12.01
N HIS A 118 -15.91 -13.88 -11.17
CA HIS A 118 -15.23 -13.90 -9.86
C HIS A 118 -13.71 -13.73 -10.01
N LEU A 119 -13.14 -14.29 -11.08
CA LEU A 119 -11.71 -14.18 -11.38
C LEU A 119 -11.33 -12.77 -11.87
N ASP A 120 -12.16 -12.13 -12.70
CA ASP A 120 -11.96 -10.71 -13.06
C ASP A 120 -11.98 -9.83 -11.82
N LEU A 121 -12.87 -10.12 -10.87
CA LEU A 121 -12.94 -9.43 -9.60
C LEU A 121 -11.68 -9.66 -8.76
N ALA A 122 -11.19 -10.91 -8.69
CA ALA A 122 -9.97 -11.26 -7.98
C ALA A 122 -8.72 -10.59 -8.59
N GLN A 123 -8.61 -10.54 -9.92
CA GLN A 123 -7.55 -9.81 -10.62
C GLN A 123 -7.62 -8.31 -10.34
N HIS A 124 -8.81 -7.71 -10.40
CA HIS A 124 -9.01 -6.31 -10.04
C HIS A 124 -8.58 -6.01 -8.60
N VAL A 125 -8.93 -6.89 -7.65
CA VAL A 125 -8.50 -6.76 -6.24
C VAL A 125 -6.98 -6.86 -6.11
N MET A 126 -6.34 -7.80 -6.80
CA MET A 126 -4.87 -7.93 -6.81
C MET A 126 -4.19 -6.68 -7.39
N GLU A 127 -4.70 -6.13 -8.49
CA GLU A 127 -4.17 -4.90 -9.09
C GLU A 127 -4.33 -3.69 -8.17
N ILE A 128 -5.51 -3.53 -7.54
CA ILE A 128 -5.76 -2.46 -6.57
C ILE A 128 -4.79 -2.59 -5.40
N LYS A 129 -4.58 -3.81 -4.88
CA LYS A 129 -3.64 -4.07 -3.79
C LYS A 129 -2.20 -3.71 -4.19
N LYS A 130 -1.79 -4.05 -5.42
CA LYS A 130 -0.47 -3.70 -5.95
C LYS A 130 -0.28 -2.18 -6.03
N ARG A 131 -1.22 -1.46 -6.65
CA ARG A 131 -1.16 0.02 -6.77
C ARG A 131 -1.18 0.70 -5.41
N ALA A 132 -2.00 0.23 -4.47
CA ALA A 132 -2.04 0.74 -3.11
C ALA A 132 -0.67 0.58 -2.43
N ASN A 133 -0.04 -0.59 -2.57
CA ASN A 133 1.27 -0.84 -1.97
C ASN A 133 2.37 0.05 -2.60
N GLU A 134 2.37 0.21 -3.93
CA GLU A 134 3.28 1.13 -4.63
C GLU A 134 3.11 2.58 -4.16
N SER A 135 1.87 3.03 -3.98
CA SER A 135 1.58 4.38 -3.46
C SER A 135 2.07 4.59 -2.03
N ILE A 136 1.95 3.57 -1.17
CA ILE A 136 2.43 3.61 0.21
C ILE A 136 3.97 3.68 0.23
N VAL A 137 4.65 2.90 -0.61
CA VAL A 137 6.12 2.92 -0.71
C VAL A 137 6.60 4.30 -1.17
N LYS A 138 5.96 4.89 -2.18
CA LYS A 138 6.28 6.24 -2.63
C LYS A 138 6.07 7.27 -1.53
N ALA A 139 4.91 7.26 -0.88
CA ALA A 139 4.61 8.19 0.21
C ALA A 139 5.61 8.07 1.38
N LYS A 140 6.05 6.85 1.72
CA LYS A 140 7.10 6.65 2.75
C LYS A 140 8.44 7.26 2.33
N LYS A 141 8.81 7.15 1.06
CA LYS A 141 10.05 7.75 0.55
C LYS A 141 9.98 9.28 0.61
N ASP A 142 8.87 9.86 0.16
CA ASP A 142 8.66 11.32 0.15
C ASP A 142 8.67 11.88 1.59
N VAL A 143 8.07 11.17 2.56
CA VAL A 143 8.10 11.54 3.98
C VAL A 143 9.52 11.49 4.57
N GLU A 144 10.30 10.48 4.22
CA GLU A 144 11.68 10.34 4.69
C GLU A 144 12.59 11.44 4.11
N GLU A 145 12.38 11.81 2.85
CA GLU A 145 13.09 12.91 2.20
C GLU A 145 12.75 14.26 2.85
N ALA A 146 11.46 14.56 3.05
CA ALA A 146 11.01 15.76 3.76
C ALA A 146 11.53 15.82 5.20
N ARG A 147 11.68 14.67 5.88
CA ARG A 147 12.26 14.60 7.22
C ARG A 147 13.74 15.00 7.22
N LYS A 148 14.52 14.51 6.25
CA LYS A 148 15.95 14.86 6.12
C LYS A 148 16.14 16.34 5.80
N GLU A 149 15.32 16.89 4.91
CA GLU A 149 15.34 18.32 4.61
C GLU A 149 14.99 19.17 5.84
N ALA A 150 13.97 18.77 6.61
CA ALA A 150 13.60 19.45 7.84
C ALA A 150 14.69 19.37 8.92
N GLU A 151 15.44 18.27 8.99
CA GLU A 151 16.56 18.10 9.91
C GLU A 151 17.75 18.98 9.52
N GLN A 152 18.07 19.04 8.22
CA GLN A 152 19.08 19.93 7.68
C GLN A 152 18.74 21.41 7.93
N ALA A 153 17.49 21.82 7.66
CA ALA A 153 17.03 23.19 7.90
C ALA A 153 17.10 23.57 9.39
N LYS A 154 16.85 22.62 10.31
CA LYS A 154 17.02 22.86 11.75
C LYS A 154 18.48 23.08 12.12
N PHE A 155 19.39 22.30 11.55
CA PHE A 155 20.82 22.44 11.80
C PHE A 155 21.34 23.81 11.32
N GLU A 156 20.97 24.22 10.11
CA GLU A 156 21.32 25.54 9.56
C GLU A 156 20.73 26.68 10.39
N ALA A 157 19.46 26.56 10.81
CA ALA A 157 18.84 27.55 11.69
C ALA A 157 19.53 27.66 13.05
N GLU A 158 20.07 26.55 13.58
CA GLU A 158 20.81 26.56 14.84
C GLU A 158 22.20 27.19 14.70
N GLN A 159 22.89 26.95 13.56
CA GLN A 159 24.13 27.67 13.25
C GLN A 159 23.90 29.17 13.09
N ALA A 160 22.90 29.58 12.32
CA ALA A 160 22.55 30.99 12.13
C ALA A 160 22.21 31.68 13.46
N LYS A 161 21.55 30.98 14.41
CA LYS A 161 21.30 31.52 15.75
C LYS A 161 22.58 31.78 16.53
N LYS A 162 23.58 30.89 16.44
CA LYS A 162 24.88 31.07 17.10
C LYS A 162 25.63 32.26 16.52
N GLU A 163 25.66 32.40 15.19
CA GLU A 163 26.28 33.53 14.51
C GLU A 163 25.62 34.86 14.88
N VAL A 164 24.29 34.91 14.94
CA VAL A 164 23.54 36.09 15.39
C VAL A 164 23.86 36.43 16.85
N GLU A 165 24.00 35.43 17.72
CA GLU A 165 24.35 35.67 19.12
C GLU A 165 25.78 36.20 19.29
N GLU A 166 26.74 35.68 18.52
CA GLU A 166 28.12 36.17 18.47
C GLU A 166 28.17 37.62 17.96
N ALA A 167 27.53 37.91 16.83
CA ALA A 167 27.43 39.26 16.28
C ALA A 167 26.78 40.24 17.28
N ARG A 168 25.78 39.79 18.06
CA ARG A 168 25.17 40.60 19.11
C ARG A 168 26.13 40.90 20.26
N LYS A 169 26.96 39.93 20.67
CA LYS A 169 27.99 40.13 21.71
C LYS A 169 29.04 41.12 21.24
N GLU A 170 29.49 41.02 20.00
CA GLU A 170 30.42 41.98 19.39
C GLU A 170 29.83 43.39 19.27
N ALA A 171 28.58 43.50 18.85
CA ALA A 171 27.86 44.79 18.80
C ALA A 171 27.70 45.43 20.18
N GLU A 172 27.47 44.63 21.23
CA GLU A 172 27.38 45.15 22.60
C GLU A 172 28.75 45.65 23.12
N ILE A 173 29.84 44.92 22.83
CA ILE A 173 31.21 45.35 23.17
C ILE A 173 31.53 46.68 22.50
N THR A 174 31.30 46.78 21.18
CA THR A 174 31.56 48.02 20.43
C THR A 174 30.70 49.18 20.93
N ARG A 175 29.43 48.95 21.31
CA ARG A 175 28.59 49.98 21.94
C ARG A 175 29.20 50.47 23.27
N GLN A 176 29.61 49.55 24.14
CA GLN A 176 30.22 49.91 25.42
C GLN A 176 31.52 50.71 25.26
N GLU A 177 32.34 50.38 24.26
CA GLU A 177 33.54 51.15 23.94
C GLU A 177 33.22 52.57 23.45
N VAL A 178 32.21 52.72 22.60
CA VAL A 178 31.75 54.02 22.11
C VAL A 178 31.22 54.86 23.27
N ASP A 179 30.38 54.29 24.14
CA ASP A 179 29.84 54.97 25.32
C ASP A 179 30.96 55.41 26.28
N ALA A 180 31.98 54.57 26.49
CA ALA A 180 33.14 54.91 27.30
C ALA A 180 33.94 56.09 26.69
N LYS A 181 34.14 56.10 25.37
CA LYS A 181 34.79 57.21 24.66
C LYS A 181 34.00 58.52 24.75
N ILE A 182 32.67 58.46 24.60
CA ILE A 182 31.79 59.63 24.77
C ILE A 182 31.91 60.19 26.19
N LYS A 183 31.84 59.32 27.21
CA LYS A 183 31.97 59.73 28.61
C LYS A 183 33.33 60.37 28.92
N ALA A 184 34.41 59.80 28.40
CA ALA A 184 35.75 60.36 28.54
C ALA A 184 35.87 61.74 27.86
N ASN A 185 35.31 61.89 26.66
CA ASN A 185 35.30 63.15 25.92
C ASN A 185 34.49 64.23 26.65
N ASN A 186 33.30 63.89 27.16
CA ASN A 186 32.48 64.80 27.96
C ASN A 186 33.23 65.28 29.21
N LYS A 187 33.90 64.38 29.94
CA LYS A 187 34.72 64.75 31.11
C LYS A 187 35.87 65.69 30.76
N MET A 188 36.50 65.48 29.60
CA MET A 188 37.53 66.37 29.04
C MET A 188 36.97 67.77 28.74
N TRP A 189 35.80 67.84 28.11
CA TRP A 189 35.11 69.09 27.82
C TRP A 189 34.68 69.83 29.07
N GLU A 190 34.12 69.15 30.08
CA GLU A 190 33.81 69.75 31.38
C GLU A 190 35.05 70.37 32.04
N LYS A 191 36.20 69.66 32.00
CA LYS A 191 37.45 70.18 32.55
C LYS A 191 37.94 71.41 31.79
N LYS A 192 37.92 71.37 30.44
CA LYS A 192 38.27 72.53 29.61
C LYS A 192 37.36 73.72 29.88
N MET A 193 36.06 73.48 30.00
CA MET A 193 35.07 74.54 30.24
C MET A 193 35.25 75.16 31.62
N LYS A 194 35.52 74.36 32.66
CA LYS A 194 35.89 74.85 33.99
C LYS A 194 37.17 75.70 33.96
N ASN A 195 38.20 75.26 33.24
CA ASN A 195 39.44 76.01 33.10
C ASN A 195 39.22 77.35 32.37
N MET A 196 38.48 77.37 31.26
CA MET A 196 38.15 78.60 30.53
C MET A 196 37.37 79.59 31.39
N LEU A 197 36.39 79.12 32.18
CA LEU A 197 35.66 79.96 33.12
C LEU A 197 36.57 80.52 34.22
N ALA A 198 37.51 79.70 34.73
CA ALA A 198 38.48 80.14 35.74
C ALA A 198 39.50 81.15 35.19
N GLU A 199 39.89 81.04 33.92
CA GLU A 199 40.74 82.02 33.23
C GLU A 199 39.99 83.33 32.97
N PHE A 200 38.73 83.25 32.52
CA PHE A 200 37.88 84.42 32.31
C PHE A 200 37.61 85.20 33.60
N LEU A 201 37.39 84.50 34.72
CA LEU A 201 37.24 85.15 36.03
C LEU A 201 38.56 85.79 36.49
N ARG A 202 39.72 85.20 36.18
CA ARG A 202 41.04 85.75 36.53
C ARG A 202 41.44 86.99 35.71
N SER A 203 41.03 87.06 34.45
CA SER A 203 41.24 88.24 33.60
C SER A 203 40.30 89.39 33.97
N SER A 204 39.09 89.10 34.45
CA SER A 204 38.16 90.12 34.96
C SER A 204 38.59 90.75 36.28
N THR A 205 39.41 90.09 37.10
CA THR A 205 39.90 90.63 38.39
C THR A 205 41.23 91.40 38.28
N HIS A 206 41.87 91.43 37.11
CA HIS A 206 43.08 92.24 36.84
C HIS A 206 42.78 93.50 36.01
N GLY A 207 41.49 93.82 35.81
CA GLY A 207 41.03 94.99 35.04
C GLY A 207 40.59 96.19 35.87
N ASP A 208 40.51 96.07 37.20
CA ASP A 208 40.20 97.18 38.11
C ASP A 208 41.35 97.32 39.13
N LEU A 209 42.35 98.15 38.78
CA LEU A 209 43.18 99.01 39.66
C LEU A 209 44.28 99.69 38.83
#